data_AF-A0A7C3IK98-F1
#
_entry.id   AF-A0A7C3IK98-F1
#
_cell.length_a   1.000
_cell.length_b   1.000
_cell.length_c   1.000
_cell.angle_alpha   90.00
_cell.angle_beta   90.00
_cell.angle_gamma   90.00
#
_symmetry.space_group_name_H-M   'P 1'
#
loop_
_entity.id
_entity.type
_entity.pdbx_description
1 polymer ?
#
loop_
_entity_poly.entity_id
_entity_poly.type
_entity_poly.pdbx_seq_one_letter_code
_entity_poly.pdbx_strand_id
1 'polypeptide(L)'
;MKHLLKSGFRFKSFLFKFFVFLLVLIFTFILRAHNYEKTPGVGHLDEQLYALSGVSLIKSGVPVSWSTLDYPKSREVYRGEINYKGGDPKASVTLYKPWLDEPPLFSYLVGFFANKFGVEERDFVPSTFIRYPMIFISALTSIFVFLIASHISGFWVGMLSMLIYGTVPIFVFASRTAMPETLITLCFSILVYLILLFRKKQSFWYLIPMPILAGVAGLSKPTGFFIILLGKV
;
A
#
# COMPACT_ATOMS: atom_id res chain seq x y z
N MET A 1 40.38 13.09 -27.65
CA MET A 1 39.34 12.40 -28.46
C MET A 1 38.78 11.12 -27.81
N LYS A 2 39.61 10.16 -27.34
CA LYS A 2 39.12 8.91 -26.68
C LYS A 2 38.25 9.13 -25.42
N HIS A 3 38.49 10.19 -24.65
CA HIS A 3 37.72 10.49 -23.43
C HIS A 3 36.29 11.01 -23.70
N LEU A 4 36.09 11.72 -24.83
CA LEU A 4 34.78 12.23 -25.27
C LEU A 4 33.90 11.12 -25.88
N LEU A 5 34.50 10.19 -26.63
CA LEU A 5 33.78 9.02 -27.16
C LEU A 5 33.31 8.08 -26.03
N LYS A 6 34.11 7.94 -24.98
CA LYS A 6 33.77 7.10 -23.81
C LYS A 6 32.67 7.72 -22.93
N SER A 7 32.59 9.06 -22.85
CA SER A 7 31.50 9.74 -22.14
C SER A 7 30.19 9.67 -22.91
N GLY A 8 30.21 9.85 -24.24
CA GLY A 8 29.03 9.71 -25.09
C GLY A 8 28.44 8.29 -25.09
N PHE A 9 29.30 7.26 -25.10
CA PHE A 9 28.86 5.87 -25.01
C PHE A 9 28.24 5.52 -23.64
N ARG A 10 28.85 5.97 -22.54
CA ARG A 10 28.29 5.80 -21.19
C ARG A 10 26.95 6.51 -21.02
N PHE A 11 26.80 7.70 -21.58
CA PHE A 11 25.55 8.46 -21.54
C PHE A 11 24.41 7.75 -22.31
N LYS A 12 24.68 7.26 -23.52
CA LYS A 12 23.71 6.46 -24.29
C LYS A 12 23.30 5.18 -23.55
N SER A 13 24.23 4.50 -22.88
CA SER A 13 23.92 3.31 -22.07
C SER A 13 23.06 3.63 -20.85
N PHE A 14 23.31 4.76 -20.18
CA PHE A 14 22.47 5.21 -19.06
C PHE A 14 21.05 5.56 -19.51
N LEU A 15 20.90 6.34 -20.59
CA LEU A 15 19.60 6.68 -21.16
C LEU A 15 18.80 5.44 -21.57
N PHE A 16 19.47 4.47 -22.21
CA PHE A 16 18.84 3.21 -22.56
C PHE A 16 18.32 2.46 -21.33
N LYS A 17 19.15 2.31 -20.28
CA LYS A 17 18.74 1.67 -19.02
C LYS A 17 17.58 2.41 -18.34
N PHE A 18 17.62 3.73 -18.33
CA PHE A 18 16.54 4.55 -17.77
C PHE A 18 15.23 4.35 -18.56
N PHE A 19 15.30 4.33 -19.89
CA PHE A 19 14.13 4.08 -20.73
C PHE A 19 13.54 2.68 -20.49
N VAL A 20 14.39 1.65 -20.43
CA VAL A 20 13.96 0.27 -20.13
C VAL A 20 13.32 0.19 -18.74
N PHE A 21 13.91 0.84 -17.74
CA PHE A 21 13.33 0.94 -16.40
C PHE A 21 11.93 1.57 -16.43
N LEU A 22 11.79 2.71 -17.12
CA LEU A 22 10.51 3.40 -17.24
C LEU A 22 9.46 2.55 -17.96
N LEU A 23 9.85 1.85 -19.03
CA LEU A 23 8.96 0.96 -19.76
C LEU A 23 8.41 -0.15 -18.85
N VAL A 24 9.27 -0.84 -18.10
CA VAL A 24 8.84 -1.90 -17.17
C VAL A 24 8.01 -1.35 -16.01
N LEU A 25 8.36 -0.16 -15.49
CA LEU A 25 7.56 0.52 -14.47
C LEU A 25 6.15 0.82 -14.97
N ILE A 26 6.03 1.42 -16.15
CA ILE A 26 4.75 1.75 -16.76
C ILE A 26 3.96 0.47 -17.06
N PHE A 27 4.59 -0.55 -17.64
CA PHE A 27 3.94 -1.82 -17.93
C PHE A 27 3.36 -2.47 -16.67
N THR A 28 4.16 -2.60 -15.61
CA THR A 28 3.72 -3.21 -14.34
C THR A 28 2.72 -2.32 -13.59
N PHE A 29 2.76 -0.99 -13.78
CA PHE A 29 1.73 -0.09 -13.29
C PHE A 29 0.40 -0.30 -14.00
N ILE A 30 0.40 -0.35 -15.34
CA ILE A 30 -0.80 -0.59 -16.16
C ILE A 30 -1.45 -1.92 -15.77
N LEU A 31 -0.66 -2.99 -15.57
CA LEU A 31 -1.20 -4.27 -15.12
C LEU A 31 -1.95 -4.17 -13.79
N ARG A 32 -1.53 -3.30 -12.87
CA ARG A 32 -2.23 -3.10 -11.59
C ARG A 32 -3.41 -2.15 -11.71
N ALA A 33 -3.28 -1.11 -12.53
CA ALA A 33 -4.31 -0.10 -12.76
C ALA A 33 -5.47 -0.60 -13.63
N HIS A 34 -5.24 -1.58 -14.51
CA HIS A 34 -6.28 -2.06 -15.41
C HIS A 34 -7.37 -2.83 -14.64
N ASN A 35 -8.61 -2.31 -14.69
CA ASN A 35 -9.79 -2.86 -14.01
C ASN A 35 -9.58 -3.10 -12.50
N TYR A 36 -8.80 -2.24 -11.85
CA TYR A 36 -8.47 -2.37 -10.43
C TYR A 36 -9.71 -2.28 -9.52
N GLU A 37 -10.76 -1.59 -9.99
CA GLU A 37 -12.03 -1.44 -9.33
C GLU A 37 -12.90 -2.70 -9.41
N LYS A 38 -12.71 -3.53 -10.44
CA LYS A 38 -13.49 -4.75 -10.67
C LYS A 38 -12.83 -6.00 -10.08
N THR A 39 -11.51 -6.01 -9.97
CA THR A 39 -10.75 -7.20 -9.61
C THR A 39 -9.64 -6.87 -8.60
N PRO A 40 -9.66 -7.44 -7.38
CA PRO A 40 -10.62 -8.45 -6.88
C PRO A 40 -12.07 -7.95 -6.77
N GLY A 41 -13.06 -8.85 -6.67
CA GLY A 41 -14.48 -8.48 -6.69
C GLY A 41 -14.85 -7.43 -5.62
N VAL A 42 -15.97 -6.74 -5.82
CA VAL A 42 -16.47 -5.66 -4.94
C VAL A 42 -16.89 -6.14 -3.54
N GLY A 43 -17.01 -7.45 -3.33
CA GLY A 43 -17.47 -8.08 -2.08
C GLY A 43 -16.40 -8.36 -1.03
N HIS A 44 -15.16 -7.86 -1.19
CA HIS A 44 -14.18 -7.96 -0.11
C HIS A 44 -14.53 -6.98 1.01
N LEU A 45 -15.42 -7.42 1.91
CA LEU A 45 -15.88 -6.64 3.07
C LEU A 45 -14.73 -6.15 3.95
N ASP A 46 -13.58 -6.81 3.91
CA ASP A 46 -12.37 -6.39 4.62
C ASP A 46 -11.92 -4.98 4.19
N GLU A 47 -12.11 -4.58 2.93
CA GLU A 47 -11.79 -3.21 2.49
C GLU A 47 -12.78 -2.19 3.08
N GLN A 48 -14.05 -2.59 3.22
CA GLN A 48 -15.08 -1.76 3.86
C GLN A 48 -14.74 -1.52 5.32
N LEU A 49 -14.14 -2.50 6.00
CA LEU A 49 -13.80 -2.40 7.41
C LEU A 49 -12.87 -1.20 7.69
N TYR A 50 -11.79 -1.07 6.92
CA TYR A 50 -10.87 0.06 7.02
C TYR A 50 -11.48 1.36 6.48
N ALA A 51 -12.23 1.28 5.39
CA ALA A 51 -12.82 2.46 4.75
C ALA A 51 -13.88 3.14 5.64
N LEU A 52 -14.83 2.38 6.20
CA LEU A 52 -15.87 2.89 7.11
C LEU A 52 -15.24 3.47 8.37
N SER A 53 -14.30 2.74 8.98
CA SER A 53 -13.54 3.20 10.15
C SER A 53 -12.85 4.53 9.88
N GLY A 54 -12.23 4.67 8.71
CA GLY A 54 -11.55 5.89 8.29
C GLY A 54 -12.48 7.07 8.04
N VAL A 55 -13.56 6.85 7.30
CA VAL A 55 -14.54 7.91 6.99
C VAL A 55 -15.16 8.45 8.28
N SER A 56 -15.58 7.58 9.20
CA SER A 56 -16.17 8.02 10.47
C SER A 56 -15.15 8.67 11.40
N LEU A 57 -13.90 8.16 11.44
CA LEU A 57 -12.83 8.78 12.20
C LEU A 57 -12.59 10.22 11.75
N ILE A 58 -12.63 10.49 10.45
CA ILE A 58 -12.44 11.83 9.89
C ILE A 58 -13.65 12.73 10.15
N LYS A 59 -14.88 12.21 10.00
CA LYS A 59 -16.11 13.01 10.08
C LYS A 59 -16.60 13.25 11.52
N SER A 60 -16.61 12.22 12.36
CA SER A 60 -17.12 12.29 13.73
C SER A 60 -16.04 12.14 14.81
N GLY A 61 -14.76 11.99 14.43
CA GLY A 61 -13.65 11.86 15.37
C GLY A 61 -13.57 10.49 16.06
N VAL A 62 -14.45 9.54 15.70
CA VAL A 62 -14.53 8.22 16.35
C VAL A 62 -14.67 7.13 15.28
N PRO A 63 -13.83 6.09 15.31
CA PRO A 63 -13.89 5.02 14.32
C PRO A 63 -15.15 4.16 14.52
N VAL A 64 -15.82 3.81 13.42
CA VAL A 64 -17.02 2.99 13.36
C VAL A 64 -16.84 2.00 12.22
N SER A 65 -16.99 0.72 12.52
CA SER A 65 -16.91 -0.33 11.50
C SER A 65 -17.58 -1.61 11.98
N TRP A 66 -17.62 -2.61 11.12
CA TRP A 66 -18.05 -3.96 11.48
C TRP A 66 -16.89 -4.76 12.08
N SER A 67 -17.20 -5.79 12.86
CA SER A 67 -16.22 -6.63 13.53
C SER A 67 -16.66 -8.09 13.52
N THR A 68 -15.69 -9.00 13.51
CA THR A 68 -15.91 -10.43 13.82
C THR A 68 -15.72 -10.73 15.32
N LEU A 69 -15.25 -9.76 16.11
CA LEU A 69 -15.08 -9.89 17.55
C LEU A 69 -16.42 -9.70 18.27
N ASP A 70 -16.53 -10.25 19.47
CA ASP A 70 -17.72 -10.11 20.31
C ASP A 70 -17.77 -8.73 20.96
N TYR A 71 -18.51 -7.81 20.35
CA TYR A 71 -18.77 -6.48 20.88
C TYR A 71 -20.09 -6.47 21.69
N PRO A 72 -20.14 -5.77 22.84
CA PRO A 72 -21.38 -5.64 23.60
C PRO A 72 -22.44 -4.89 22.79
N LYS A 73 -23.70 -5.31 22.90
CA LYS A 73 -24.84 -4.67 22.20
C LYS A 73 -24.94 -3.16 22.44
N SER A 74 -24.47 -2.66 23.58
CA SER A 74 -24.42 -1.22 23.89
C SER A 74 -23.50 -0.41 22.96
N ARG A 75 -22.59 -1.06 22.23
CA ARG A 75 -21.71 -0.43 21.22
C ARG A 75 -22.24 -0.56 19.80
N GLU A 76 -23.32 -1.30 19.57
CA GLU A 76 -23.98 -1.40 18.26
C GLU A 76 -24.65 -0.06 17.94
N VAL A 77 -24.26 0.55 16.82
CA VAL A 77 -24.82 1.84 16.38
C VAL A 77 -25.69 1.71 15.13
N TYR A 78 -25.58 0.59 14.43
CA TYR A 78 -26.37 0.29 13.25
C TYR A 78 -26.32 -1.20 12.94
N ARG A 79 -27.45 -1.75 12.52
CA ARG A 79 -27.56 -3.10 11.97
C ARG A 79 -28.52 -3.10 10.80
N GLY A 80 -28.03 -3.48 9.63
CA GLY A 80 -28.81 -3.41 8.41
C GLY A 80 -27.95 -3.48 7.16
N GLU A 81 -28.49 -3.02 6.05
CA GLU A 81 -27.82 -3.00 4.76
C GLU A 81 -27.25 -1.61 4.46
N ILE A 82 -25.93 -1.55 4.26
CA ILE A 82 -25.27 -0.38 3.68
C ILE A 82 -25.23 -0.54 2.16
N ASN A 83 -25.39 0.57 1.46
CA ASN A 83 -25.41 0.61 0.00
C ASN A 83 -24.72 1.88 -0.49
N TYR A 84 -24.32 1.91 -1.76
CA TYR A 84 -23.75 3.12 -2.34
C TYR A 84 -24.86 3.96 -2.97
N LYS A 85 -25.19 5.11 -2.36
CA LYS A 85 -26.21 6.07 -2.86
C LYS A 85 -27.57 5.43 -3.20
N GLY A 86 -28.00 4.43 -2.45
CA GLY A 86 -29.26 3.71 -2.67
C GLY A 86 -29.19 2.58 -3.72
N GLY A 87 -28.04 2.36 -4.35
CA GLY A 87 -27.83 1.36 -5.40
C GLY A 87 -26.88 0.23 -5.01
N ASP A 88 -26.35 -0.49 -6.00
CA ASP A 88 -25.28 -1.46 -5.80
C ASP A 88 -23.90 -0.77 -5.83
N PRO A 89 -22.88 -1.31 -5.15
CA PRO A 89 -22.90 -2.52 -4.31
C PRO A 89 -23.53 -2.31 -2.92
N LYS A 90 -23.93 -3.43 -2.30
CA LYS A 90 -24.60 -3.49 -1.00
C LYS A 90 -23.97 -4.55 -0.09
N ALA A 91 -24.05 -4.33 1.21
CA ALA A 91 -23.59 -5.29 2.21
C ALA A 91 -24.45 -5.22 3.48
N SER A 92 -24.79 -6.38 4.04
CA SER A 92 -25.36 -6.47 5.39
C SER A 92 -24.26 -6.38 6.43
N VAL A 93 -24.36 -5.41 7.34
CA VAL A 93 -23.35 -5.12 8.35
C VAL A 93 -23.99 -4.84 9.71
N THR A 94 -23.23 -5.12 10.76
CA THR A 94 -23.47 -4.62 12.12
C THR A 94 -22.30 -3.71 12.46
N LEU A 95 -22.55 -2.43 12.70
CA LEU A 95 -21.53 -1.41 12.96
C LEU A 95 -21.41 -1.14 14.46
N TYR A 96 -20.17 -1.03 14.93
CA TYR A 96 -19.83 -0.80 16.32
C TYR A 96 -19.06 0.50 16.53
N LYS A 97 -19.27 1.15 17.69
CA LYS A 97 -18.59 2.40 18.08
C LYS A 97 -18.11 2.34 19.56
N PRO A 98 -16.85 2.73 19.87
CA PRO A 98 -15.74 2.88 18.93
C PRO A 98 -15.28 1.50 18.43
N TRP A 99 -14.90 1.43 17.16
CA TRP A 99 -14.28 0.25 16.57
C TRP A 99 -12.75 0.33 16.73
N LEU A 100 -12.15 -0.61 17.45
CA LEU A 100 -10.73 -0.57 17.86
C LEU A 100 -9.99 -1.87 17.53
N ASP A 101 -10.46 -2.64 16.56
CA ASP A 101 -9.83 -3.92 16.23
C ASP A 101 -8.47 -3.73 15.57
N GLU A 102 -8.29 -2.61 14.84
CA GLU A 102 -7.05 -2.28 14.17
C GLU A 102 -6.57 -0.85 14.47
N PRO A 103 -5.26 -0.60 14.42
CA PRO A 103 -4.67 0.73 14.50
C PRO A 103 -5.17 1.69 13.40
N PRO A 104 -5.20 3.01 13.67
CA PRO A 104 -6.00 3.94 12.87
C PRO A 104 -5.35 4.42 11.57
N LEU A 105 -4.04 4.25 11.35
CA LEU A 105 -3.34 4.95 10.26
C LEU A 105 -3.79 4.47 8.89
N PHE A 106 -3.96 3.15 8.71
CA PHE A 106 -4.40 2.62 7.43
C PHE A 106 -5.85 3.00 7.14
N SER A 107 -6.74 2.85 8.14
CA SER A 107 -8.12 3.32 8.04
C SER A 107 -8.18 4.81 7.68
N TYR A 108 -7.39 5.65 8.35
CA TYR A 108 -7.32 7.08 8.05
C TYR A 108 -6.88 7.35 6.60
N LEU A 109 -5.87 6.62 6.10
CA LEU A 109 -5.40 6.76 4.72
C LEU A 109 -6.51 6.46 3.71
N VAL A 110 -7.19 5.31 3.83
CA VAL A 110 -8.25 4.93 2.88
C VAL A 110 -9.50 5.78 3.05
N GLY A 111 -9.85 6.13 4.29
CA GLY A 111 -10.97 7.00 4.64
C GLY A 111 -10.79 8.43 4.11
N PHE A 112 -9.57 8.96 4.14
CA PHE A 112 -9.26 10.27 3.56
C PHE A 112 -9.61 10.33 2.08
N PHE A 113 -9.25 9.29 1.33
CA PHE A 113 -9.58 9.20 -0.09
C PHE A 113 -11.07 9.00 -0.32
N ALA A 114 -11.73 8.11 0.43
CA ALA A 114 -13.18 7.93 0.34
C ALA A 114 -13.95 9.23 0.64
N ASN A 115 -13.56 9.96 1.68
CA ASN A 115 -14.18 11.25 2.05
C ASN A 115 -14.00 12.31 0.95
N LYS A 116 -12.85 12.34 0.27
CA LYS A 116 -12.62 13.23 -0.88
C LYS A 116 -13.60 12.99 -2.03
N PHE A 117 -14.16 11.78 -2.16
CA PHE A 117 -15.20 11.46 -3.14
C PHE A 117 -16.63 11.59 -2.59
N GLY A 118 -16.81 12.19 -1.41
CA GLY A 118 -18.12 12.50 -0.82
C GLY A 118 -18.86 11.29 -0.24
N VAL A 119 -18.13 10.29 0.24
CA VAL A 119 -18.71 9.11 0.90
C VAL A 119 -19.18 9.46 2.32
N GLU A 120 -20.39 9.07 2.69
CA GLU A 120 -20.93 9.24 4.05
C GLU A 120 -20.58 8.08 4.99
N GLU A 121 -20.65 8.31 6.32
CA GLU A 121 -20.18 7.36 7.35
C GLU A 121 -20.91 6.00 7.34
N ARG A 122 -22.06 5.90 6.68
CA ARG A 122 -22.89 4.69 6.60
C ARG A 122 -23.14 4.22 5.16
N ASP A 123 -22.44 4.82 4.21
CA ASP A 123 -22.52 4.40 2.82
C ASP A 123 -21.57 3.23 2.58
N PHE A 124 -21.96 2.33 1.67
CA PHE A 124 -20.98 1.40 1.11
C PHE A 124 -19.91 2.23 0.38
N VAL A 125 -18.63 1.96 0.66
CA VAL A 125 -17.51 2.69 0.06
C VAL A 125 -17.08 2.02 -1.26
N PRO A 126 -17.23 2.66 -2.44
CA PRO A 126 -16.78 2.05 -3.69
C PRO A 126 -15.28 1.75 -3.68
N SER A 127 -14.90 0.53 -4.07
CA SER A 127 -13.50 0.10 -4.15
C SER A 127 -12.63 1.03 -5.01
N THR A 128 -13.20 1.63 -6.05
CA THR A 128 -12.54 2.65 -6.90
C THR A 128 -11.91 3.77 -6.07
N PHE A 129 -12.57 4.24 -5.01
CA PHE A 129 -12.13 5.39 -4.22
C PHE A 129 -11.00 5.06 -3.25
N ILE A 130 -10.85 3.79 -2.87
CA ILE A 130 -9.90 3.36 -1.84
C ILE A 130 -8.74 2.53 -2.40
N ARG A 131 -8.90 1.91 -3.57
CA ARG A 131 -7.86 1.09 -4.20
C ARG A 131 -6.87 1.89 -5.04
N TYR A 132 -7.27 3.02 -5.60
CA TYR A 132 -6.36 3.84 -6.40
C TYR A 132 -5.08 4.27 -5.65
N PRO A 133 -5.08 4.67 -4.37
CA PRO A 133 -3.83 4.94 -3.65
C PRO A 133 -2.95 3.70 -3.52
N MET A 134 -3.53 2.50 -3.42
CA MET A 134 -2.79 1.24 -3.29
C MET A 134 -1.98 0.92 -4.55
N ILE A 135 -2.51 1.28 -5.73
CA ILE A 135 -1.80 1.12 -7.00
C ILE A 135 -0.52 1.96 -7.00
N PHE A 136 -0.58 3.22 -6.52
CA PHE A 136 0.59 4.09 -6.41
C PHE A 136 1.60 3.58 -5.39
N ILE A 137 1.14 3.16 -4.21
CA ILE A 137 1.99 2.56 -3.17
C ILE A 137 2.71 1.33 -3.74
N SER A 138 2.00 0.49 -4.48
CA SER A 138 2.55 -0.74 -5.07
C SER A 138 3.53 -0.49 -6.22
N ALA A 139 3.32 0.58 -6.98
CA ALA A 139 4.29 1.05 -7.97
C ALA A 139 5.58 1.48 -7.29
N LEU A 140 5.49 2.23 -6.19
CA LEU A 140 6.64 2.63 -5.39
C LEU A 140 7.35 1.41 -4.78
N THR A 141 6.60 0.43 -4.28
CA THR A 141 7.17 -0.85 -3.82
C THR A 141 7.96 -1.55 -4.92
N SER A 142 7.45 -1.55 -6.16
CA SER A 142 8.16 -2.14 -7.31
C SER A 142 9.50 -1.44 -7.59
N ILE A 143 9.57 -0.12 -7.40
CA ILE A 143 10.84 0.64 -7.48
C ILE A 143 11.80 0.17 -6.39
N PHE A 144 11.35 -0.03 -5.15
CA PHE A 144 12.23 -0.53 -4.09
C PHE A 144 12.68 -1.98 -4.32
N VAL A 145 11.82 -2.85 -4.85
CA VAL A 145 12.21 -4.21 -5.28
C VAL A 145 13.34 -4.13 -6.31
N PHE A 146 13.21 -3.26 -7.33
CA PHE A 146 14.27 -2.99 -8.30
C PHE A 146 15.56 -2.51 -7.60
N LEU A 147 15.46 -1.53 -6.70
CA LEU A 147 16.61 -0.94 -6.02
C LEU A 147 17.35 -1.95 -5.13
N ILE A 148 16.63 -2.79 -4.39
CA ILE A 148 17.20 -3.86 -3.55
C ILE A 148 17.96 -4.85 -4.42
N ALA A 149 17.31 -5.44 -5.42
CA ALA A 149 17.93 -6.45 -6.28
C ALA A 149 19.07 -5.88 -7.13
N SER A 150 18.94 -4.64 -7.61
CA SER A 150 20.02 -3.97 -8.34
C SER A 150 21.23 -3.62 -7.47
N HIS A 151 21.02 -3.36 -6.18
CA HIS A 151 22.10 -3.15 -5.23
C HIS A 151 22.93 -4.41 -4.99
N ILE A 152 22.29 -5.59 -4.98
CA ILE A 152 22.93 -6.87 -4.68
C ILE A 152 23.59 -7.47 -5.93
N SER A 153 22.90 -7.47 -7.07
CA SER A 153 23.30 -8.24 -8.25
C SER A 153 23.32 -7.44 -9.56
N GLY A 154 23.11 -6.12 -9.48
CA GLY A 154 23.20 -5.22 -10.62
C GLY A 154 21.89 -5.00 -11.37
N PHE A 155 21.92 -4.04 -12.30
CA PHE A 155 20.75 -3.47 -12.96
C PHE A 155 19.77 -4.50 -13.54
N TRP A 156 20.27 -5.48 -14.29
CA TRP A 156 19.41 -6.44 -14.99
C TRP A 156 18.67 -7.40 -14.05
N VAL A 157 19.30 -7.79 -12.94
CA VAL A 157 18.63 -8.57 -11.90
C VAL A 157 17.56 -7.72 -11.22
N GLY A 158 17.84 -6.44 -10.96
CA GLY A 158 16.82 -5.48 -10.51
C GLY A 158 15.61 -5.40 -11.43
N MET A 159 15.85 -5.28 -12.74
CA MET A 159 14.79 -5.23 -13.75
C MET A 159 13.95 -6.52 -13.75
N LEU A 160 14.62 -7.68 -13.68
CA LEU A 160 13.95 -8.97 -13.64
C LEU A 160 13.11 -9.12 -12.35
N SER A 161 13.64 -8.76 -11.18
CA SER A 161 12.91 -8.80 -9.91
C SER A 161 11.67 -7.90 -9.94
N MET A 162 11.80 -6.70 -10.50
CA MET A 162 10.67 -5.78 -10.66
C MET A 162 9.60 -6.34 -11.60
N LEU A 163 10.02 -6.94 -12.72
CA LEU A 163 9.10 -7.55 -13.68
C LEU A 163 8.37 -8.75 -13.07
N ILE A 164 9.08 -9.62 -12.34
CA ILE A 164 8.47 -10.76 -11.63
C ILE A 164 7.48 -10.25 -10.59
N TYR A 165 7.88 -9.33 -9.71
CA TYR A 165 6.99 -8.75 -8.70
C TYR A 165 5.77 -8.06 -9.33
N GLY A 166 5.94 -7.48 -10.52
CA GLY A 166 4.89 -6.77 -11.24
C GLY A 166 3.99 -7.60 -12.14
N THR A 167 4.29 -8.88 -12.36
CA THR A 167 3.50 -9.76 -13.24
C THR A 167 2.95 -10.99 -12.54
N VAL A 168 3.53 -11.39 -11.41
CA VAL A 168 3.02 -12.51 -10.60
C VAL A 168 1.59 -12.20 -10.13
N PRO A 169 0.58 -13.03 -10.50
CA PRO A 169 -0.83 -12.71 -10.28
C PRO A 169 -1.20 -12.41 -8.83
N ILE A 170 -0.65 -13.17 -7.88
CA ILE A 170 -0.95 -12.97 -6.45
C ILE A 170 -0.50 -11.59 -5.96
N PHE A 171 0.66 -11.09 -6.41
CA PHE A 171 1.13 -9.75 -6.07
C PHE A 171 0.34 -8.67 -6.79
N VAL A 172 -0.05 -8.91 -8.04
CA VAL A 172 -0.91 -7.99 -8.79
C VAL A 172 -2.27 -7.84 -8.08
N PHE A 173 -2.91 -8.93 -7.67
CA PHE A 173 -4.20 -8.85 -6.96
C PHE A 173 -4.07 -8.24 -5.57
N ALA A 174 -3.09 -8.67 -4.77
CA ALA A 174 -2.84 -8.10 -3.45
C ALA A 174 -2.55 -6.59 -3.51
N SER A 175 -1.80 -6.14 -4.52
CA SER A 175 -1.45 -4.73 -4.73
C SER A 175 -2.64 -3.82 -5.08
N ARG A 176 -3.76 -4.41 -5.50
CA ARG A 176 -4.99 -3.67 -5.84
C ARG A 176 -5.90 -3.51 -4.63
N THR A 177 -5.83 -4.39 -3.65
CA THR A 177 -6.72 -4.33 -2.49
C THR A 177 -6.31 -3.23 -1.52
N ALA A 178 -7.28 -2.49 -1.00
CA ALA A 178 -7.16 -1.53 0.09
C ALA A 178 -6.95 -2.24 1.42
N MET A 179 -5.76 -2.82 1.57
CA MET A 179 -5.31 -3.60 2.71
C MET A 179 -4.03 -3.01 3.34
N PRO A 180 -3.88 -3.03 4.68
CA PRO A 180 -2.69 -2.55 5.36
C PRO A 180 -1.39 -3.17 4.85
N GLU A 181 -1.45 -4.42 4.43
CA GLU A 181 -0.32 -5.21 3.90
C GLU A 181 0.37 -4.49 2.73
N THR A 182 -0.36 -3.72 1.92
CA THR A 182 0.20 -2.94 0.81
C THR A 182 1.14 -1.83 1.31
N LEU A 183 0.73 -1.11 2.36
CA LEU A 183 1.56 -0.06 2.98
C LEU A 183 2.72 -0.67 3.78
N ILE A 184 2.46 -1.75 4.52
CA ILE A 184 3.49 -2.48 5.28
C ILE A 184 4.59 -3.00 4.33
N THR A 185 4.22 -3.55 3.17
CA THR A 185 5.18 -4.03 2.17
C THR A 185 6.07 -2.92 1.62
N LEU A 186 5.51 -1.72 1.40
CA LEU A 186 6.29 -0.54 1.02
C LEU A 186 7.27 -0.17 2.13
N CYS A 187 6.79 0.02 3.37
CA CYS A 187 7.64 0.37 4.52
C CYS A 187 8.76 -0.65 4.72
N PHE A 188 8.44 -1.93 4.60
CA PHE A 188 9.39 -3.03 4.67
C PHE A 188 10.46 -2.95 3.57
N SER A 189 10.05 -2.71 2.33
CA SER A 189 10.98 -2.62 1.19
C SER A 189 11.92 -1.41 1.32
N ILE A 190 11.40 -0.27 1.81
CA ILE A 190 12.23 0.90 2.13
C ILE A 190 13.23 0.55 3.23
N LEU A 191 12.78 -0.10 4.32
CA LEU A 191 13.62 -0.49 5.44
C LEU A 191 14.75 -1.42 5.00
N VAL A 192 14.46 -2.46 4.21
CA VAL A 192 15.48 -3.37 3.67
C VAL A 192 16.49 -2.61 2.82
N TYR A 193 16.03 -1.71 1.94
CA TYR A 193 16.93 -0.90 1.13
C TYR A 193 17.83 0.03 1.98
N LEU A 194 17.29 0.64 3.03
CA LEU A 194 18.07 1.46 3.96
C LEU A 194 19.11 0.65 4.72
N ILE A 195 18.80 -0.59 5.14
CA ILE A 195 19.78 -1.51 5.75
C ILE A 195 20.91 -1.80 4.77
N LEU A 196 20.62 -2.06 3.49
CA LEU A 196 21.66 -2.29 2.48
C LEU A 196 22.56 -1.05 2.29
N LEU A 197 21.98 0.14 2.26
CA LEU A 197 22.74 1.40 2.19
C LEU A 197 23.59 1.62 3.44
N PHE A 198 23.05 1.34 4.63
CA PHE A 198 23.77 1.40 5.88
C PHE A 198 24.95 0.44 5.88
N ARG A 199 24.76 -0.83 5.50
CA ARG A 199 25.86 -1.81 5.45
C ARG A 199 26.99 -1.38 4.52
N LYS A 200 26.67 -0.72 3.40
CA LYS A 200 27.66 -0.25 2.43
C LYS A 200 28.38 1.04 2.85
N LYS A 201 27.67 2.00 3.42
CA LYS A 201 28.19 3.36 3.69
C LYS A 201 28.46 3.65 5.17
N GLN A 202 27.93 2.82 6.07
CA GLN A 202 28.05 2.92 7.54
C GLN A 202 27.62 4.29 8.10
N SER A 203 26.65 4.94 7.46
CA SER A 203 26.17 6.26 7.88
C SER A 203 24.91 6.16 8.73
N PHE A 204 24.96 6.74 9.93
CA PHE A 204 23.85 6.78 10.89
C PHE A 204 22.54 7.35 10.31
N TRP A 205 22.63 8.25 9.33
CA TRP A 205 21.47 8.86 8.67
C TRP A 205 20.54 7.83 8.00
N TYR A 206 21.03 6.64 7.66
CA TYR A 206 20.19 5.58 7.12
C TYR A 206 19.36 4.85 8.19
N LEU A 207 19.73 4.96 9.47
CA LEU A 207 19.03 4.31 10.58
C LEU A 207 17.83 5.13 11.09
N ILE A 208 17.92 6.46 11.03
CA ILE A 208 16.88 7.37 11.57
C ILE A 208 15.47 7.09 11.01
N PRO A 209 15.28 6.83 9.71
CA PRO A 209 13.94 6.57 9.18
C PRO A 209 13.37 5.21 9.60
N MET A 210 14.19 4.25 10.03
CA MET A 210 13.75 2.88 10.31
C MET A 210 12.68 2.77 11.43
N PRO A 211 12.85 3.38 12.64
CA PRO A 211 11.81 3.36 13.66
C PRO A 211 10.53 4.07 13.21
N ILE A 212 10.63 5.12 12.39
CA ILE A 212 9.48 5.82 11.82
C ILE A 212 8.70 4.89 10.88
N LEU A 213 9.40 4.18 9.99
CA LEU A 213 8.78 3.19 9.09
C LEU A 213 8.12 2.05 9.85
N ALA A 214 8.75 1.56 10.92
CA ALA A 214 8.15 0.55 11.80
C ALA A 214 6.91 1.08 12.53
N GLY A 215 6.92 2.34 12.98
CA GLY A 215 5.77 3.01 13.56
C GLY A 215 4.62 3.16 12.55
N VAL A 216 4.91 3.59 11.33
CA VAL A 216 3.92 3.70 10.24
C VAL A 216 3.32 2.33 9.91
N ALA A 217 4.15 1.30 9.76
CA ALA A 217 3.67 -0.06 9.50
C ALA A 217 2.83 -0.60 10.68
N GLY A 218 3.29 -0.41 11.91
CA GLY A 218 2.59 -0.84 13.13
C GLY A 218 1.26 -0.13 13.37
N LEU A 219 1.19 1.18 13.04
CA LEU A 219 -0.05 1.94 13.07
C LEU A 219 -0.99 1.62 11.89
N SER A 220 -0.52 0.86 10.90
CA SER A 220 -1.36 0.31 9.84
C SER A 220 -1.99 -1.02 10.24
N LYS A 221 -1.21 -1.87 10.91
CA LYS A 221 -1.63 -3.16 11.49
C LYS A 221 -0.62 -3.59 12.56
N PRO A 222 -1.01 -4.24 13.67
CA PRO A 222 -0.07 -4.59 14.74
C PRO A 222 1.11 -5.46 14.27
N THR A 223 0.88 -6.35 13.30
CA THR A 223 1.94 -7.18 12.69
C THR A 223 3.03 -6.34 11.99
N GLY A 224 2.73 -5.11 11.59
CA GLY A 224 3.68 -4.17 11.02
C GLY A 224 4.80 -3.76 11.98
N PHE A 225 4.61 -3.84 13.30
CA PHE A 225 5.69 -3.57 14.27
C PHE A 225 6.84 -4.58 14.15
N PHE A 226 6.58 -5.80 13.66
CA PHE A 226 7.61 -6.84 13.54
C PHE A 226 8.68 -6.52 12.51
N ILE A 227 8.48 -5.54 11.61
CA ILE A 227 9.51 -5.16 10.63
C ILE A 227 10.77 -4.58 11.28
N ILE A 228 10.68 -4.08 12.52
CA ILE A 228 11.83 -3.53 13.26
C ILE A 228 12.85 -4.59 13.66
N LEU A 229 12.43 -5.86 13.78
CA LEU A 229 13.30 -6.96 14.22
C LEU A 229 14.44 -7.24 13.24
N LEU A 230 14.31 -6.79 11.99
CA LEU A 230 15.37 -6.89 10.97
C LEU A 230 16.52 -5.89 11.16
N GLY A 231 16.32 -4.84 11.97
CA GLY A 231 17.34 -3.83 12.25
C GLY A 231 18.39 -4.26 13.28
N LYS A 232 18.31 -5.47 13.83
CA LYS A 232 19.28 -6.01 14.80
C LYS A 232 20.53 -6.64 14.16
N VAL A 233 20.83 -6.33 12.90
CA VAL A 233 21.96 -6.90 12.12
C VAL A 233 23.09 -5.90 11.96
#